data_AF-A0A1B6NWD0-F1
#
_entry.id   AF-A0A1B6NWD0-F1
#
_cell.length_a   1.000
_cell.length_b   1.000
_cell.length_c   1.000
_cell.angle_alpha   90.00
_cell.angle_beta   90.00
_cell.angle_gamma   90.00
#
_symmetry.space_group_name_H-M   'P 1'
#
loop_
_entity.id
_entity.type
_entity.pdbx_description
1 polymer ?
#
loop_
_entity_poly.entity_id
_entity_poly.type
_entity_poly.pdbx_seq_one_letter_code
_entity_poly.pdbx_strand_id
1 'polypeptide(L)'
;MSDIADALSLAPFDVPAGSIQSAEQALIVRADATSVSAEDVGNIVVSGDIRINDVASVYFGPADTTSVVRLDGTPVIGVGVIRQASSNTIEISDEVLAMVKDLDKRFTDMHITVTADDAEFIRDSVKEVVISLSLTVALV
;
A
#
# COMPACT_ATOMS: atom_id res chain seq x y z
N MET A 1 -20.97 27.57 -8.37
CA MET A 1 -19.84 26.61 -8.17
C MET A 1 -19.24 26.71 -6.77
N SER A 2 -19.24 27.88 -6.10
CA SER A 2 -18.86 28.00 -4.68
C SER A 2 -19.72 27.12 -3.78
N ASP A 3 -21.05 27.16 -3.94
CA ASP A 3 -21.98 26.51 -3.01
C ASP A 3 -21.80 24.99 -2.89
N ILE A 4 -21.43 24.30 -3.98
CA ILE A 4 -21.17 22.85 -3.96
C ILE A 4 -19.84 22.56 -3.25
N ALA A 5 -18.81 23.37 -3.52
CA ALA A 5 -17.51 23.22 -2.86
C ALA A 5 -17.63 23.53 -1.35
N ASP A 6 -18.41 24.55 -1.00
CA ASP A 6 -18.69 24.92 0.39
C ASP A 6 -19.47 23.80 1.10
N ALA A 7 -20.52 23.25 0.46
CA ALA A 7 -21.28 22.11 1.00
C ALA A 7 -20.43 20.85 1.20
N LEU A 8 -19.53 20.53 0.27
CA LEU A 8 -18.60 19.40 0.41
C LEU A 8 -17.55 19.65 1.50
N SER A 9 -17.05 20.87 1.65
CA SER A 9 -16.05 21.21 2.67
C SER A 9 -16.60 21.19 4.09
N LEU A 10 -17.89 21.47 4.25
CA LEU A 10 -18.61 21.46 5.53
C LEU A 10 -19.24 20.09 5.84
N ALA A 11 -19.14 19.13 4.92
CA ALA A 11 -19.74 17.82 5.11
C ALA A 11 -18.99 17.04 6.22
N PRO A 12 -19.73 16.49 7.21
CA PRO A 12 -19.15 15.82 8.36
C PRO A 12 -18.70 14.39 8.01
N PHE A 13 -17.51 14.26 7.41
CA PHE A 13 -16.96 12.94 7.05
C PHE A 13 -16.21 12.24 8.19
N ASP A 14 -15.98 12.91 9.34
CA ASP A 14 -15.34 12.29 10.52
C ASP A 14 -15.62 13.11 11.79
N VAL A 15 -16.79 12.94 12.41
CA VAL A 15 -17.17 13.69 13.62
C VAL A 15 -17.14 12.78 14.86
N PRO A 16 -16.39 13.13 15.92
CA PRO A 16 -16.51 12.43 17.19
C PRO A 16 -17.91 12.66 17.77
N ALA A 17 -18.66 11.58 18.03
CA ALA A 17 -20.02 11.64 18.58
C ALA A 17 -20.07 11.96 20.10
N GLY A 18 -18.91 12.15 20.75
CA GLY A 18 -18.80 12.59 22.15
C GLY A 18 -18.79 11.45 23.18
N SER A 19 -19.05 11.78 24.43
CA SER A 19 -19.13 10.82 25.53
C SER A 19 -20.34 11.11 26.41
N ILE A 20 -21.08 10.07 26.79
CA ILE A 20 -22.17 10.15 27.76
C ILE A 20 -21.61 9.70 29.11
N GLN A 21 -21.61 10.59 30.10
CA GLN A 21 -21.26 10.28 31.49
C GLN A 21 -22.53 10.21 32.34
N SER A 22 -22.78 9.03 32.92
CA SER A 22 -23.74 8.82 33.99
C SER A 22 -22.98 8.57 35.30
N ALA A 23 -23.62 8.80 36.47
CA ALA A 23 -22.97 8.74 37.79
C ALA A 23 -22.23 7.42 38.09
N GLU A 24 -22.56 6.34 37.36
CA GLU A 24 -22.02 4.99 37.55
C GLU A 24 -21.32 4.44 36.29
N GLN A 25 -21.41 5.11 35.14
CA GLN A 25 -20.90 4.61 33.85
C GLN A 25 -20.49 5.74 32.89
N ALA A 26 -19.32 5.60 32.26
CA ALA A 26 -18.90 6.44 31.14
C ALA A 26 -18.96 5.63 29.83
N LEU A 27 -19.79 6.08 28.89
CA LEU A 27 -19.93 5.49 27.56
C LEU A 27 -19.34 6.45 26.52
N ILE A 28 -18.35 5.97 25.77
CA ILE A 28 -17.78 6.72 24.63
C ILE A 28 -18.61 6.36 23.40
N VAL A 29 -19.21 7.35 22.76
CA VAL A 29 -19.96 7.16 21.52
C VAL A 29 -19.09 7.64 20.37
N ARG A 30 -18.79 6.73 19.44
CA ARG A 30 -18.07 7.04 18.20
C ARG A 30 -19.06 6.84 17.05
N ALA A 31 -19.20 7.85 16.20
CA ALA A 31 -19.83 7.66 14.90
C ALA A 31 -18.75 7.08 13.98
N ASP A 32 -18.93 5.86 13.49
CA ASP A 32 -18.06 5.30 12.46
C ASP A 32 -18.36 6.01 11.13
N ALA A 33 -17.47 6.88 10.70
CA ALA A 33 -17.53 7.56 9.40
C ALA A 33 -16.44 7.06 8.43
N THR A 34 -15.88 5.87 8.68
CA THR A 34 -14.70 5.34 7.99
C THR A 34 -14.96 4.93 6.54
N SER A 35 -16.21 4.96 6.06
CA SER A 35 -16.56 4.54 4.71
C SER A 35 -17.55 5.53 4.10
N VAL A 36 -16.99 6.51 3.39
CA VAL A 36 -17.76 7.44 2.57
C VAL A 36 -18.09 6.74 1.25
N SER A 37 -19.35 6.39 1.01
CA SER A 37 -19.80 5.87 -0.28
C SER A 37 -20.09 7.01 -1.27
N ALA A 38 -20.11 6.69 -2.57
CA ALA A 38 -20.54 7.65 -3.59
C ALA A 38 -22.00 8.11 -3.36
N GLU A 39 -22.84 7.25 -2.77
CA GLU A 39 -24.22 7.58 -2.44
C GLU A 39 -24.31 8.56 -1.25
N ASP A 40 -23.43 8.41 -0.26
CA ASP A 40 -23.35 9.34 0.88
C ASP A 40 -22.97 10.75 0.41
N VAL A 41 -21.99 10.84 -0.50
CA VAL A 41 -21.60 12.12 -1.10
C VAL A 41 -22.72 12.69 -1.97
N GLY A 42 -23.41 11.86 -2.75
CA GLY A 42 -24.55 12.27 -3.58
C GLY A 42 -25.75 12.80 -2.77
N ASN A 43 -25.90 12.35 -1.52
CA ASN A 43 -26.98 12.75 -0.62
C ASN A 43 -26.70 14.04 0.18
N ILE A 44 -25.52 14.64 0.04
CA ILE A 44 -25.20 15.91 0.70
C ILE A 44 -26.12 17.01 0.17
N VAL A 45 -26.72 17.77 1.09
CA VAL A 45 -27.61 18.89 0.78
C VAL A 45 -26.79 20.13 0.46
N VAL A 46 -27.06 20.75 -0.68
CA VAL A 46 -26.39 21.98 -1.11
C VAL A 46 -27.20 23.22 -0.70
N SER A 47 -28.51 23.23 -0.96
CA SER A 47 -29.40 24.33 -0.58
C SER A 47 -30.86 23.89 -0.60
N GLY A 48 -31.60 24.16 0.49
CA GLY A 48 -32.99 23.71 0.64
C GLY A 48 -33.09 22.19 0.55
N ASP A 49 -33.89 21.69 -0.40
CA ASP A 49 -34.07 20.26 -0.67
C ASP A 49 -33.15 19.73 -1.79
N ILE A 50 -32.27 20.57 -2.36
CA ILE A 50 -31.39 20.20 -3.47
C ILE A 50 -30.18 19.44 -2.94
N ARG A 51 -29.96 18.23 -3.47
CA ARG A 51 -28.81 17.37 -3.17
C ARG A 51 -27.76 17.43 -4.27
N ILE A 52 -26.55 16.97 -3.98
CA ILE A 52 -25.47 16.87 -4.99
C ILE A 52 -25.92 16.02 -6.19
N ASN A 53 -26.63 14.91 -5.98
CA ASN A 53 -27.15 14.06 -7.06
C ASN A 53 -28.17 14.75 -7.98
N ASP A 54 -28.83 15.82 -7.52
CA ASP A 54 -29.80 16.56 -8.35
C ASP A 54 -29.10 17.46 -9.38
N VAL A 55 -27.82 17.77 -9.16
CA VAL A 55 -27.04 18.74 -9.95
C VAL A 55 -25.71 18.21 -10.48
N ALA A 56 -25.27 17.02 -10.04
CA ALA A 56 -24.00 16.41 -10.42
C ALA A 56 -24.08 14.87 -10.37
N SER A 57 -23.18 14.19 -11.09
CA SER A 57 -23.02 12.74 -11.02
C SER A 57 -21.89 12.37 -10.07
N VAL A 58 -22.18 11.53 -9.08
CA VAL A 58 -21.20 11.06 -8.10
C VAL A 58 -20.89 9.59 -8.36
N TYR A 59 -19.61 9.28 -8.59
CA TYR A 59 -19.15 7.92 -8.81
C TYR A 59 -17.69 7.80 -8.35
N PHE A 60 -17.28 6.58 -7.99
CA PHE A 60 -15.87 6.28 -7.77
C PHE A 60 -15.15 6.24 -9.12
N GLY A 61 -14.32 7.25 -9.35
CA GLY A 61 -13.40 7.26 -10.47
C GLY A 61 -12.13 6.45 -10.14
N PRO A 62 -11.44 5.89 -11.15
CA PRO A 62 -10.06 5.45 -10.96
C PRO A 62 -9.22 6.66 -10.52
N ALA A 63 -8.31 6.46 -9.58
CA ALA A 63 -7.35 7.49 -9.24
C ALA A 63 -6.54 7.86 -10.50
N ASP A 64 -6.25 9.15 -10.67
CA ASP A 64 -5.40 9.60 -11.77
C ASP A 64 -4.09 8.81 -11.76
N THR A 65 -3.76 8.22 -12.90
CA THR A 65 -2.57 7.37 -13.01
C THR A 65 -1.32 8.23 -13.02
N THR A 66 -0.74 8.46 -11.84
CA THR A 66 0.48 9.27 -11.69
C THR A 66 1.76 8.50 -12.02
N SER A 67 1.71 7.17 -12.09
CA SER A 67 2.85 6.33 -12.48
C SER A 67 2.39 5.08 -13.24
N VAL A 68 3.19 4.68 -14.24
CA VAL A 68 2.99 3.43 -14.98
C VAL A 68 4.29 2.66 -14.95
N VAL A 69 4.25 1.42 -14.46
CA VAL A 69 5.39 0.50 -14.45
C VAL A 69 5.13 -0.59 -15.48
N ARG A 70 6.14 -0.89 -16.29
CA ARG A 70 6.10 -1.96 -17.28
C ARG A 70 7.37 -2.80 -17.17
N LEU A 71 7.21 -4.11 -17.35
CA LEU A 71 8.29 -5.06 -17.53
C LEU A 71 8.11 -5.68 -18.93
N ASP A 72 9.11 -5.51 -19.79
CA ASP A 72 9.09 -5.99 -21.19
C ASP A 72 7.82 -5.59 -21.97
N GLY A 73 7.35 -4.36 -21.74
CA GLY A 73 6.15 -3.82 -22.41
C GLY A 73 4.82 -4.24 -21.78
N THR A 74 4.82 -5.18 -20.83
CA THR A 74 3.63 -5.62 -20.10
C THR A 74 3.43 -4.76 -18.84
N PRO A 75 2.22 -4.25 -18.56
CA PRO A 75 1.93 -3.56 -17.30
C PRO A 75 2.15 -4.48 -16.09
N VAL A 76 2.91 -4.00 -15.11
CA VAL A 76 3.21 -4.74 -13.87
C VAL A 76 3.09 -3.84 -12.65
N ILE A 77 3.05 -4.46 -11.48
CA ILE A 77 3.18 -3.77 -10.20
C ILE A 77 4.63 -3.91 -9.73
N GLY A 78 5.31 -2.79 -9.48
CA GLY A 78 6.66 -2.78 -8.93
C GLY A 78 6.63 -2.79 -7.41
N VAL A 79 7.45 -3.65 -6.79
CA VAL A 79 7.66 -3.70 -5.33
C VAL A 79 9.16 -3.62 -5.07
N GLY A 80 9.58 -2.66 -4.25
CA GLY A 80 10.96 -2.51 -3.82
C GLY A 80 11.14 -2.92 -2.37
N VAL A 81 12.14 -3.77 -2.08
CA VAL A 81 12.54 -4.12 -0.72
C VAL A 81 13.80 -3.35 -0.38
N ILE A 82 13.73 -2.56 0.70
CA ILE A 82 14.88 -1.77 1.19
C ILE A 82 15.29 -2.35 2.53
N ARG A 83 16.56 -2.75 2.64
CA ARG A 83 17.13 -3.25 3.89
C ARG A 83 17.12 -2.18 4.98
N GLN A 84 16.86 -2.58 6.22
CA GLN A 84 17.03 -1.70 7.37
C GLN A 84 18.52 -1.53 7.72
N ALA A 85 18.82 -0.46 8.46
CA ALA A 85 20.18 -0.22 8.95
C ALA A 85 20.64 -1.40 9.83
N SER A 86 21.91 -1.78 9.67
CA SER A 86 22.54 -2.91 10.38
C SER A 86 21.94 -4.29 10.09
N SER A 87 21.12 -4.47 9.05
CA SER A 87 20.62 -5.77 8.62
C SER A 87 21.51 -6.44 7.58
N ASN A 88 21.46 -7.78 7.52
CA ASN A 88 22.20 -8.59 6.56
C ASN A 88 21.45 -8.74 5.23
N THR A 89 22.05 -8.26 4.14
CA THR A 89 21.44 -8.30 2.79
C THR A 89 21.20 -9.72 2.28
N ILE A 90 22.12 -10.66 2.55
CA ILE A 90 22.02 -12.06 2.10
C ILE A 90 20.83 -12.74 2.77
N GLU A 91 20.69 -12.56 4.08
CA GLU A 91 19.60 -13.13 4.87
C GLU A 91 18.24 -12.55 4.44
N ILE A 92 18.16 -11.23 4.24
CA ILE A 92 16.94 -10.58 3.73
C ILE A 92 16.55 -11.15 2.37
N SER A 93 17.51 -11.29 1.44
CA SER A 93 17.27 -11.87 0.12
C SER A 93 16.71 -13.31 0.23
N ASP A 94 17.29 -14.14 1.10
CA ASP A 94 16.84 -15.52 1.32
C ASP A 94 15.40 -15.57 1.86
N GLU A 95 15.05 -14.72 2.82
CA GLU A 95 13.70 -14.64 3.39
C GLU A 95 12.67 -14.13 2.37
N VAL A 96 13.03 -13.11 1.58
CA VAL A 96 12.16 -12.57 0.52
C VAL A 96 11.91 -13.63 -0.55
N LEU A 97 12.94 -14.34 -1.01
CA LEU A 97 12.81 -15.41 -2.00
C LEU A 97 11.96 -16.57 -1.48
N ALA A 98 12.10 -16.92 -0.20
CA ALA A 98 11.25 -17.92 0.44
C ALA A 98 9.77 -17.49 0.45
N MET A 99 9.50 -16.22 0.81
CA MET A 99 8.15 -15.66 0.81
C MET A 99 7.55 -15.63 -0.60
N VAL A 100 8.33 -15.18 -1.60
CA VAL A 100 7.91 -15.17 -3.02
C VAL A 100 7.52 -16.58 -3.47
N LYS A 101 8.33 -17.59 -3.14
CA LYS A 101 8.05 -18.99 -3.47
C LYS A 101 6.75 -19.49 -2.84
N ASP A 102 6.41 -19.06 -1.64
CA ASP A 102 5.17 -19.43 -0.98
C ASP A 102 3.96 -18.66 -1.53
N LEU A 103 4.14 -17.41 -1.95
CA LEU A 103 3.12 -16.63 -2.64
C LEU A 103 2.80 -17.22 -4.01
N ASP A 104 3.81 -17.61 -4.79
CA ASP A 104 3.64 -18.25 -6.10
C ASP A 104 2.85 -19.57 -6.00
N LYS A 105 3.03 -20.34 -4.92
CA LYS A 105 2.22 -21.55 -4.68
C LYS A 105 0.77 -21.23 -4.33
N ARG A 106 0.53 -20.11 -3.66
CA ARG A 106 -0.79 -19.73 -3.14
C ARG A 106 -1.65 -19.05 -4.20
N PHE A 107 -1.03 -18.32 -5.14
CA PHE A 107 -1.72 -17.55 -6.16
C PHE A 107 -1.27 -18.00 -7.56
N THR A 108 -2.03 -18.90 -8.20
CA THR A 108 -1.75 -19.39 -9.56
C THR A 108 -2.01 -18.36 -10.67
N ASP A 109 -2.79 -17.32 -10.38
CA ASP A 109 -3.14 -16.28 -11.36
C ASP A 109 -2.16 -15.09 -11.34
N MET A 110 -1.10 -15.17 -10.53
CA MET A 110 -0.09 -14.13 -10.38
C MET A 110 1.30 -14.72 -10.60
N HIS A 111 2.18 -13.96 -11.26
CA HIS A 111 3.58 -14.33 -11.43
C HIS A 111 4.47 -13.25 -10.81
N ILE A 112 5.36 -13.65 -9.91
CA ILE A 112 6.32 -12.75 -9.28
C ILE A 112 7.70 -12.99 -9.89
N THR A 113 8.34 -11.93 -10.37
CA THR A 113 9.69 -11.98 -10.92
C THR A 113 10.59 -11.01 -10.15
N VAL A 114 11.72 -11.51 -9.63
CA VAL A 114 12.75 -10.68 -9.02
C VAL A 114 13.62 -10.10 -10.14
N THR A 115 13.62 -8.77 -10.28
CA THR A 115 14.35 -8.08 -11.35
C THR A 115 15.75 -7.63 -10.93
N ALA A 116 16.00 -7.48 -9.63
CA ALA A 116 17.30 -7.11 -9.07
C ALA A 116 17.44 -7.65 -7.64
N ASP A 117 18.60 -8.23 -7.33
CA ASP A 117 18.97 -8.68 -5.99
C ASP A 117 20.47 -8.39 -5.73
N ASP A 118 20.74 -7.47 -4.81
CA ASP A 118 22.11 -7.10 -4.41
C ASP A 118 22.84 -8.27 -3.71
N ALA A 119 22.12 -9.22 -3.11
CA ALA A 119 22.73 -10.35 -2.41
C ALA A 119 23.44 -11.30 -3.36
N GLU A 120 23.01 -11.42 -4.62
CA GLU A 120 23.65 -12.28 -5.62
C GLU A 120 25.11 -11.84 -5.86
N PHE A 121 25.32 -10.54 -6.07
CA PHE A 121 26.65 -9.95 -6.23
C PHE A 121 27.55 -10.17 -5.00
N ILE A 122 26.98 -10.03 -3.79
CA ILE A 122 27.71 -10.26 -2.54
C ILE A 122 28.12 -11.73 -2.40
N ARG A 123 27.20 -12.67 -2.69
CA ARG A 123 27.47 -14.12 -2.63
C ARG A 123 28.56 -14.52 -3.61
N ASP A 124 28.51 -14.02 -4.83
CA ASP A 124 29.53 -14.31 -5.84
C ASP A 124 30.90 -13.76 -5.43
N SER A 125 30.95 -12.55 -4.88
CA SER A 125 32.19 -11.96 -4.36
C SER A 125 32.78 -12.79 -3.21
N VAL A 126 31.95 -13.25 -2.27
CA VAL A 126 32.40 -14.11 -1.16
C VAL A 126 32.88 -15.46 -1.67
N LYS A 127 32.17 -16.07 -2.62
CA LYS A 127 32.55 -17.34 -3.23
C LYS A 127 33.91 -17.25 -3.92
N GLU A 128 34.16 -16.18 -4.66
CA GLU A 128 35.44 -15.96 -5.34
C GLU A 128 36.61 -15.82 -4.35
N VAL A 129 36.38 -15.12 -3.23
CA VAL A 129 37.37 -15.03 -2.15
C VAL A 129 37.66 -16.41 -1.55
N VAL A 130 36.63 -17.22 -1.29
CA VAL A 130 36.79 -18.58 -0.76
C VAL A 130 37.56 -19.47 -1.75
N ILE A 131 37.24 -19.41 -3.04
CA ILE A 131 37.95 -20.16 -4.08
C ILE A 131 39.43 -19.75 -4.11
N SER A 132 39.71 -18.46 -4.18
CA SER A 132 41.08 -17.93 -4.21
C SER A 132 41.90 -18.37 -2.99
N LEU A 133 41.30 -18.31 -1.79
CA LEU A 133 41.94 -18.75 -0.57
C LEU A 133 42.20 -20.26 -0.56
N SER A 134 41.23 -21.06 -1.02
CA SER A 134 41.37 -22.51 -1.09
C SER A 134 42.49 -22.97 -2.03
N LEU A 135 42.61 -22.32 -3.20
CA LEU A 135 43.70 -22.58 -4.14
C LEU A 135 45.07 -22.21 -3.56
N THR A 136 45.14 -21.10 -2.83
CA THR A 136 46.37 -20.66 -2.16
C THR A 136 46.80 -21.68 -1.10
N VAL A 137 45.88 -22.13 -0.26
CA VAL A 137 46.16 -23.15 0.77
C VAL A 137 46.56 -24.49 0.16
N ALA A 138 46.00 -24.86 -0.98
CA ALA A 138 46.34 -26.13 -1.64
C ALA A 138 47.70 -26.12 -2.35
N LEU A 139 48.21 -24.94 -2.74
CA LEU A 139 49.45 -24.78 -3.50
C LEU A 139 50.70 -24.62 -2.62
N VAL A 140 50.53 -24.13 -1.38
CA VAL A 140 51.58 -24.02 -0.34
C VAL A 140 51.80 -25.36 0.34
#